data_AF-A0A1G9ERU3-F1
#
_entry.id   AF-A0A1G9ERU3-F1
#
_cell.length_a   1.000
_cell.length_b   1.000
_cell.length_c   1.000
_cell.angle_alpha   90.00
_cell.angle_beta   90.00
_cell.angle_gamma   90.00
#
_symmetry.space_group_name_H-M   'P 1'
#
loop_
_entity.id
_entity.type
_entity.pdbx_description
1 polymer ?
#
loop_
_entity_poly.entity_id
_entity_poly.type
_entity_poly.pdbx_seq_one_letter_code
_entity_poly.pdbx_strand_id
1 'polypeptide(L)'
;MNVLKGDCHPDWNRDVGFRVLKIDTSNMKDIYYRPDELSQGDLLEAVDNVKPDRVPEDLLFQVLVDWGVDLTLPIRSEPLQGKTVFFVDDNALVACFDIGITEDLVKELARHEPLRVVFRDNGFVSDAVKINVEQIFRQLSPSTEVRSL
;
A
#
# COMPACT_ATOMS: atom_id res chain seq x y z
N MET A 1 7.00 1.33 -28.36
CA MET A 1 8.16 1.88 -27.64
C MET A 1 9.40 1.68 -28.51
N ASN A 2 9.94 2.75 -29.11
CA ASN A 2 11.07 2.68 -30.07
C ASN A 2 12.20 3.68 -29.72
N VAL A 3 12.35 3.99 -28.43
CA VAL A 3 13.20 5.12 -27.96
C VAL A 3 14.68 4.72 -27.79
N LEU A 4 15.05 3.44 -27.98
CA LEU A 4 16.40 2.93 -27.72
C LEU A 4 17.18 2.47 -28.98
N LYS A 5 16.76 2.85 -30.20
CA LYS A 5 17.46 2.51 -31.45
C LYS A 5 18.49 3.58 -31.86
N GLY A 6 19.49 3.82 -31.02
CA GLY A 6 20.62 4.72 -31.32
C GLY A 6 21.96 4.06 -30.94
N ASP A 7 23.07 4.62 -31.44
CA ASP A 7 24.41 4.15 -31.08
C ASP A 7 24.65 4.30 -29.58
N CYS A 8 24.92 3.17 -28.93
CA CYS A 8 25.16 3.05 -27.49
C CYS A 8 26.66 3.28 -27.18
N HIS A 9 26.98 3.96 -26.08
CA HIS A 9 28.36 3.99 -25.58
C HIS A 9 28.84 2.56 -25.26
N PRO A 10 30.10 2.17 -25.56
CA PRO A 10 30.59 0.80 -25.37
C PRO A 10 30.53 0.31 -23.91
N ASP A 11 30.64 1.23 -22.94
CA ASP A 11 30.49 0.93 -21.50
C ASP A 11 29.04 1.00 -21.00
N TRP A 12 28.07 1.23 -21.88
CA TRP A 12 26.67 1.32 -21.49
C TRP A 12 26.08 -0.08 -21.24
N ASN A 13 25.91 -0.42 -19.96
CA ASN A 13 25.36 -1.69 -19.51
C ASN A 13 23.85 -1.88 -19.78
N ARG A 14 23.20 -1.11 -20.66
CA ARG A 14 21.77 -1.18 -21.07
C ARG A 14 20.69 -1.27 -19.98
N ASP A 15 21.07 -1.37 -18.71
CA ASP A 15 20.21 -1.52 -17.55
C ASP A 15 20.06 -0.16 -16.89
N VAL A 16 19.53 0.77 -17.68
CA VAL A 16 19.08 2.07 -17.18
C VAL A 16 17.70 1.83 -16.58
N GLY A 17 17.65 1.28 -15.37
CA GLY A 17 16.37 1.05 -14.69
C GLY A 17 15.59 2.36 -14.60
N PHE A 18 14.49 2.48 -15.34
CA PHE A 18 13.58 3.62 -15.27
C PHE A 18 12.19 3.13 -14.86
N ARG A 19 11.56 3.81 -13.90
CA ARG A 19 10.17 3.53 -13.52
C ARG A 19 9.26 4.34 -14.43
N VAL A 20 8.33 3.67 -15.11
CA VAL A 20 7.26 4.32 -15.89
C VAL A 20 6.01 4.30 -15.03
N LEU A 21 5.53 5.50 -14.68
CA LEU A 21 4.25 5.68 -14.00
C LEU A 21 3.28 6.32 -15.00
N LYS A 22 2.07 5.79 -15.06
CA LYS A 22 0.98 6.35 -15.87
C LYS A 22 -0.12 6.80 -14.93
N ILE A 23 -0.64 8.01 -15.15
CA ILE A 23 -1.82 8.48 -14.45
C ILE A 23 -3.02 7.68 -14.99
N ASP A 24 -3.71 7.00 -14.09
CA ASP A 24 -4.98 6.34 -14.35
C ASP A 24 -6.09 7.03 -13.57
N THR A 25 -7.33 6.57 -13.73
CA THR A 25 -8.47 6.97 -12.88
C THR A 25 -8.18 6.67 -11.40
N SER A 26 -8.97 7.24 -10.49
CA SER A 26 -8.82 6.98 -9.04
C SER A 26 -8.77 5.48 -8.73
N ASN A 27 -7.86 5.05 -7.87
CA ASN A 27 -7.87 3.69 -7.31
C ASN A 27 -9.06 3.46 -6.37
N MET A 28 -9.67 4.55 -5.90
CA MET A 28 -10.93 4.47 -5.17
C MET A 28 -12.10 4.27 -6.13
N LYS A 29 -13.07 3.46 -5.72
CA LYS A 29 -14.35 3.29 -6.43
C LYS A 29 -15.01 4.67 -6.57
N ASP A 30 -15.40 5.06 -7.78
CA ASP A 30 -16.19 6.27 -8.01
C ASP A 30 -17.60 6.02 -7.48
N ILE A 31 -17.85 6.33 -6.20
CA ILE A 31 -19.18 6.19 -5.60
C ILE A 31 -20.06 7.36 -6.06
N TYR A 32 -20.61 7.27 -7.27
CA TYR A 32 -21.80 8.03 -7.64
C TYR A 32 -23.03 7.17 -7.32
N TYR A 33 -23.53 7.22 -6.08
CA TYR A 33 -24.87 6.70 -5.80
C TYR A 33 -25.75 7.80 -5.22
N ARG A 34 -26.82 8.11 -5.96
CA ARG A 34 -27.98 8.80 -5.43
C ARG A 34 -28.61 7.89 -4.37
N PRO A 35 -29.00 8.41 -3.20
CA PRO A 35 -29.44 7.62 -2.05
C PRO A 35 -30.76 6.83 -2.24
N ASP A 36 -31.33 6.80 -3.45
CA ASP A 36 -32.66 6.27 -3.75
C ASP A 36 -32.66 4.93 -4.52
N GLU A 37 -31.49 4.35 -4.82
CA GLU A 37 -31.38 3.16 -5.70
C GLU A 37 -30.46 2.03 -5.16
N LEU A 38 -30.33 1.82 -3.84
CA LEU A 38 -29.52 0.72 -3.30
C LEU A 38 -30.36 -0.43 -2.73
N SER A 39 -30.21 -1.61 -3.35
CA SER A 39 -30.72 -2.88 -2.82
C SER A 39 -29.75 -3.43 -1.77
N GLN A 40 -30.27 -4.13 -0.76
CA GLN A 40 -29.53 -4.59 0.43
C GLN A 40 -28.34 -5.52 0.12
N GLY A 41 -28.23 -6.04 -1.12
CA GLY A 41 -27.11 -6.87 -1.59
C GLY A 41 -25.85 -6.07 -1.99
N ASP A 42 -25.99 -4.80 -2.37
CA ASP A 42 -24.87 -3.94 -2.81
C ASP A 42 -24.07 -3.36 -1.63
N LEU A 43 -24.63 -3.42 -0.42
CA LEU A 43 -24.00 -2.90 0.80
C LEU A 43 -22.78 -3.73 1.25
N LEU A 44 -22.67 -4.98 0.77
CA LEU A 44 -21.52 -5.86 1.06
C LEU A 44 -20.35 -5.62 0.09
N GLU A 45 -20.61 -5.10 -1.12
CA GLU A 45 -19.57 -4.64 -2.06
C GLU A 45 -19.07 -3.21 -1.76
N ALA A 46 -19.66 -2.55 -0.77
CA ALA A 46 -19.29 -1.22 -0.29
C ALA A 46 -18.21 -1.24 0.82
N VAL A 47 -17.70 -2.42 1.18
CA VAL A 47 -16.64 -2.58 2.20
C VAL A 47 -15.24 -2.57 1.58
N ASP A 48 -15.15 -2.56 0.24
CA ASP A 48 -13.89 -2.36 -0.47
C ASP A 48 -13.90 -1.04 -1.21
N ASN A 49 -13.22 -0.04 -0.63
CA ASN A 49 -13.06 1.27 -1.26
C ASN A 49 -12.09 1.22 -2.45
N VAL A 50 -11.37 0.12 -2.64
CA VAL A 50 -10.41 -0.09 -3.74
C VAL A 50 -11.10 -0.76 -4.93
N LYS A 51 -10.91 -0.22 -6.14
CA LYS A 51 -11.40 -0.87 -7.36
C LYS A 51 -10.76 -2.28 -7.50
N PRO A 52 -11.54 -3.32 -7.82
CA PRO A 52 -11.09 -4.73 -7.80
C PRO A 52 -10.00 -5.06 -8.83
N ASP A 53 -9.77 -4.19 -9.81
CA ASP A 53 -8.73 -4.29 -10.83
C ASP A 53 -7.37 -3.70 -10.41
N ARG A 54 -7.23 -3.18 -9.17
CA ARG A 54 -6.00 -2.56 -8.69
C ARG A 54 -5.03 -3.53 -8.06
N VAL A 55 -3.76 -3.40 -8.45
CA VAL A 55 -2.67 -4.17 -7.86
C VAL A 55 -2.17 -3.49 -6.58
N PRO A 56 -1.62 -4.22 -5.60
CA PRO A 56 -1.09 -3.64 -4.36
C PRO A 56 -0.08 -2.50 -4.59
N GLU A 57 0.65 -2.55 -5.70
CA GLU A 57 1.59 -1.51 -6.11
C GLU A 57 0.89 -0.19 -6.47
N ASP A 58 -0.30 -0.22 -7.07
CA ASP A 58 -1.05 1.00 -7.40
C ASP A 58 -1.45 1.76 -6.13
N LEU A 59 -1.83 1.01 -5.08
CA LEU A 59 -2.11 1.55 -3.76
C LEU A 59 -0.87 2.12 -3.10
N LEU A 60 0.27 1.42 -3.22
CA LEU A 60 1.55 1.91 -2.72
C LEU A 60 1.91 3.25 -3.35
N PHE A 61 1.87 3.35 -4.69
CA PHE A 61 2.24 4.57 -5.39
C PHE A 61 1.27 5.72 -5.09
N GLN A 62 -0.01 5.45 -4.90
CA GLN A 62 -0.94 6.48 -4.43
C GLN A 62 -0.55 7.02 -3.06
N VAL A 63 -0.26 6.15 -2.09
CA VAL A 63 0.18 6.57 -0.75
C VAL A 63 1.45 7.40 -0.81
N LEU A 64 2.42 6.99 -1.62
CA LEU A 64 3.67 7.74 -1.79
C LEU A 64 3.41 9.16 -2.32
N VAL A 65 2.52 9.30 -3.31
CA VAL A 65 2.14 10.61 -3.86
C VAL A 65 1.39 11.45 -2.83
N ASP A 66 0.38 10.87 -2.16
CA ASP A 66 -0.45 11.56 -1.17
C ASP A 66 0.39 12.13 -0.02
N TRP A 67 1.50 11.46 0.31
CA TRP A 67 2.37 11.82 1.43
C TRP A 67 3.64 12.57 0.99
N GLY A 68 3.77 12.87 -0.30
CA GLY A 68 4.93 13.57 -0.86
C GLY A 68 6.23 12.80 -0.67
N VAL A 69 6.17 11.47 -0.59
CA VAL A 69 7.34 10.59 -0.52
C VAL A 69 7.95 10.48 -1.92
N ASP A 70 9.28 10.58 -2.01
CA ASP A 70 9.97 10.55 -3.29
C ASP A 70 9.83 9.16 -3.96
N LEU A 71 9.33 9.15 -5.19
CA LEU A 71 9.05 7.94 -5.97
C LEU A 71 10.33 7.24 -6.46
N THR A 72 11.48 7.89 -6.32
CA THR A 72 12.79 7.31 -6.64
C THR A 72 13.34 6.41 -5.52
N LEU A 73 12.77 6.51 -4.31
CA LEU A 73 13.22 5.74 -3.15
C LEU A 73 13.13 4.24 -3.39
N PRO A 74 14.05 3.45 -2.83
CA PRO A 74 14.04 2.00 -2.97
C PRO A 74 12.78 1.43 -2.34
N ILE A 75 12.13 0.50 -3.05
CA ILE A 75 10.96 -0.23 -2.58
C ILE A 75 11.35 -1.70 -2.55
N ARG A 76 11.21 -2.33 -1.40
CA ARG A 76 11.43 -3.76 -1.20
C ARG A 76 10.10 -4.41 -0.84
N SER A 77 9.71 -5.47 -1.56
CA SER A 77 8.56 -6.29 -1.21
C SER A 77 9.02 -7.60 -0.59
N GLU A 78 8.45 -7.96 0.55
CA GLU A 78 8.75 -9.20 1.24
C GLU A 78 7.46 -9.89 1.71
N PRO A 79 7.37 -11.22 1.59
CA PRO A 79 6.27 -11.97 2.16
C PRO A 79 6.49 -12.14 3.68
N LEU A 80 5.66 -11.49 4.50
CA LEU A 80 5.62 -11.66 5.96
C LEU A 80 4.29 -12.30 6.36
N GLN A 81 4.32 -13.38 7.15
CA GLN A 81 3.11 -14.08 7.60
C GLN A 81 2.15 -14.48 6.45
N GLY A 82 2.71 -14.76 5.26
CA GLY A 82 1.92 -15.05 4.05
C GLY A 82 1.19 -13.84 3.46
N LYS A 83 1.62 -12.62 3.80
CA LYS A 83 1.12 -11.34 3.27
C LYS A 83 2.25 -10.58 2.59
N THR A 84 1.91 -9.83 1.56
CA THR A 84 2.86 -8.98 0.84
C THR A 84 3.02 -7.65 1.58
N VAL A 85 4.23 -7.39 2.08
CA VAL A 85 4.58 -6.15 2.77
C VAL A 85 5.58 -5.38 1.92
N PHE A 86 5.32 -4.09 1.74
CA PHE A 86 6.19 -3.17 1.05
C PHE A 86 6.94 -2.31 2.05
N PHE A 87 8.26 -2.23 1.89
CA PHE A 87 9.19 -1.43 2.66
C PHE A 87 9.77 -0.35 1.75
N VAL A 88 9.58 0.91 2.09
CA VAL A 88 10.03 2.06 1.31
C VAL A 88 11.07 2.82 2.11
N ASP A 89 12.22 3.07 1.47
CA ASP A 89 13.39 3.72 2.09
C ASP A 89 13.75 3.04 3.43
N ASP A 90 14.10 1.77 3.32
CA ASP A 90 14.22 0.81 4.43
C ASP A 90 12.92 0.69 5.23
N ASN A 91 12.73 1.46 6.30
CA ASN A 91 11.54 1.41 7.15
C ASN A 91 10.85 2.79 7.29
N ALA A 92 11.14 3.74 6.39
CA ALA A 92 10.50 5.05 6.44
C ALA A 92 8.98 4.96 6.20
N LEU A 93 8.56 4.09 5.28
CA LEU A 93 7.17 3.75 5.09
C LEU A 93 7.02 2.25 4.87
N VAL A 94 6.14 1.64 5.64
CA VAL A 94 5.80 0.23 5.50
C VAL A 94 4.32 0.10 5.15
N ALA A 95 3.98 -0.67 4.13
CA ALA A 95 2.60 -0.81 3.68
C ALA A 95 2.21 -2.28 3.49
N CYS A 96 1.01 -2.64 3.94
CA CYS A 96 0.42 -3.95 3.71
C CYS A 96 -1.02 -3.76 3.19
N PHE A 97 -1.24 -4.17 1.94
CA PHE A 97 -2.52 -4.02 1.25
C PHE A 97 -3.28 -5.35 1.09
N ASP A 98 -2.77 -6.42 1.70
CA ASP A 98 -3.48 -7.69 1.73
C ASP A 98 -4.59 -7.70 2.77
N ILE A 99 -5.59 -8.56 2.54
CA ILE A 99 -6.69 -8.82 3.48
C ILE A 99 -6.32 -9.93 4.47
N GLY A 100 -6.97 -9.94 5.63
CA GLY A 100 -6.72 -10.92 6.69
C GLY A 100 -5.43 -10.66 7.47
N ILE A 101 -5.09 -9.39 7.71
CA ILE A 101 -4.01 -8.95 8.59
C ILE A 101 -4.33 -9.41 10.01
N THR A 102 -3.39 -10.16 10.60
CA THR A 102 -3.48 -10.71 11.95
C THR A 102 -2.69 -9.84 12.93
N GLU A 103 -2.97 -10.00 14.23
CA GLU A 103 -2.21 -9.33 15.28
C GLU A 103 -0.72 -9.71 15.27
N ASP A 104 -0.39 -10.94 14.86
CA ASP A 104 1.00 -11.41 14.77
C ASP A 104 1.80 -10.62 13.72
N LEU A 105 1.21 -10.41 12.53
CA LEU A 105 1.81 -9.56 11.50
C LEU A 105 1.98 -8.13 12.00
N VAL A 106 0.98 -7.57 12.68
CA VAL A 106 1.06 -6.21 13.24
C VAL A 106 2.21 -6.08 14.24
N LYS A 107 2.39 -7.08 15.13
CA LYS A 107 3.51 -7.12 16.09
C LYS A 107 4.85 -7.24 15.39
N GLU A 108 4.93 -8.05 14.33
CA GLU A 108 6.14 -8.21 13.53
C GLU A 108 6.52 -6.88 12.86
N LEU A 109 5.57 -6.23 12.19
CA LEU A 109 5.75 -4.90 11.59
C LEU A 109 6.13 -3.84 12.62
N ALA A 110 5.53 -3.88 13.80
CA ALA A 110 5.88 -2.96 14.87
C ALA A 110 7.34 -3.14 15.31
N ARG A 111 7.88 -4.36 15.39
CA ARG A 111 9.30 -4.60 15.73
C ARG A 111 10.30 -4.03 14.71
N HIS A 112 9.87 -3.75 13.49
CA HIS A 112 10.70 -3.05 12.50
C HIS A 112 10.82 -1.54 12.78
N GLU A 113 10.12 -1.03 13.80
CA GLU A 113 10.11 0.39 14.21
C GLU A 113 9.96 1.35 13.02
N PRO A 114 8.97 1.14 12.13
CA PRO A 114 8.85 1.98 10.95
C PRO A 114 8.46 3.40 11.35
N LEU A 115 8.89 4.40 10.58
CA LEU A 115 8.44 5.78 10.84
C LEU A 115 6.94 5.90 10.59
N ARG A 116 6.44 5.21 9.55
CA ARG A 116 5.03 5.20 9.20
C ARG A 116 4.61 3.84 8.69
N VAL A 117 3.38 3.44 9.02
CA VAL A 117 2.78 2.20 8.56
C VAL A 117 1.39 2.44 7.97
N VAL A 118 1.09 1.78 6.85
CA VAL A 118 -0.15 1.93 6.10
C VAL A 118 -0.81 0.58 5.90
N PHE A 119 -2.08 0.50 6.28
CA PHE A 119 -2.92 -0.68 6.10
C PHE A 119 -4.18 -0.33 5.28
N ARG A 120 -4.86 -1.34 4.75
CA ARG A 120 -6.24 -1.15 4.26
C ARG A 120 -7.23 -1.15 5.42
N ASP A 121 -8.26 -0.32 5.33
CA ASP A 121 -9.31 -0.22 6.35
C ASP A 121 -10.03 -1.54 6.59
N ASN A 122 -10.24 -2.31 5.52
CA ASN A 122 -10.83 -3.65 5.52
C ASN A 122 -9.78 -4.77 5.51
N GLY A 123 -8.50 -4.43 5.68
CA GLY A 123 -7.41 -5.39 5.61
C GLY A 123 -7.34 -6.33 6.82
N PHE A 124 -7.94 -5.95 7.95
CA PHE A 124 -7.84 -6.70 9.21
C PHE A 124 -8.79 -7.90 9.26
N VAL A 125 -8.35 -8.98 9.92
CA VAL A 125 -9.19 -10.18 10.14
C VAL A 125 -10.37 -9.91 11.09
N SER A 126 -10.28 -8.89 11.94
CA SER A 126 -11.36 -8.45 12.81
C SER A 126 -11.20 -6.99 13.26
N ASP A 127 -12.31 -6.34 13.62
CA ASP A 127 -12.33 -4.99 14.19
C ASP A 127 -11.52 -4.90 15.50
N ALA A 128 -11.45 -5.99 16.26
CA ALA A 128 -10.63 -6.07 17.46
C ALA A 128 -9.14 -5.90 17.13
N VAL A 129 -8.66 -6.51 16.04
CA VAL A 129 -7.27 -6.30 15.59
C VAL A 129 -7.08 -4.86 15.13
N LYS A 130 -8.01 -4.28 14.38
CA LYS A 130 -7.96 -2.87 13.95
C LYS A 130 -7.82 -1.90 15.13
N ILE A 131 -8.65 -2.07 16.16
CA ILE A 131 -8.59 -1.27 17.39
C ILE A 131 -7.26 -1.48 18.13
N ASN A 132 -6.77 -2.71 18.17
CA ASN A 132 -5.54 -3.06 18.88
C ASN A 132 -4.27 -2.59 18.16
N VAL A 133 -4.30 -2.38 16.84
CA VAL A 133 -3.11 -1.99 16.06
C VAL A 133 -2.44 -0.75 16.64
N GLU A 134 -3.21 0.32 16.89
CA GLU A 134 -2.65 1.53 17.49
C GLU A 134 -2.00 1.26 18.85
N GLN A 135 -2.60 0.39 19.67
CA GLN A 135 -2.05 0.04 20.98
C GLN A 135 -0.74 -0.76 20.85
N ILE A 136 -0.67 -1.69 19.89
CA ILE A 136 0.53 -2.50 19.63
C ILE A 136 1.67 -1.60 19.17
N PHE A 137 1.42 -0.69 18.23
CA PHE A 137 2.42 0.28 17.80
C PHE A 137 2.80 1.23 18.93
N ARG A 138 1.87 1.75 19.74
CA ARG A 138 2.23 2.57 20.92
C ARG A 138 3.12 1.85 21.92
N GLN A 139 2.96 0.53 22.07
CA GLN A 139 3.74 -0.27 23.03
C GLN A 139 5.13 -0.63 22.49
N LEU A 140 5.22 -1.01 21.22
CA LEU A 140 6.45 -1.52 20.61
C LEU A 140 7.25 -0.41 19.92
N SER A 141 6.56 0.54 19.28
CA SER A 141 7.13 1.58 18.41
C SER A 141 6.34 2.90 18.53
N PRO A 142 6.44 3.59 19.67
CA PRO A 142 5.60 4.75 20.00
C PRO A 142 5.78 5.94 19.05
N SER A 143 6.87 5.97 18.28
CA SER A 143 7.15 6.98 17.25
C SER A 143 6.53 6.66 15.88
N THR A 144 5.97 5.47 15.68
CA THR A 144 5.36 5.08 14.41
C THR A 144 4.01 5.76 14.20
N GLU A 145 3.82 6.39 13.05
CA GLU A 145 2.51 6.88 12.60
C GLU A 145 1.74 5.74 11.91
N VAL A 146 0.56 5.39 12.43
CA VAL A 146 -0.32 4.36 11.85
C VAL A 146 -1.42 5.03 11.04
N ARG A 147 -1.61 4.59 9.80
CA ARG A 147 -2.70 5.03 8.91
C ARG A 147 -3.42 3.86 8.26
N SER A 148 -4.71 4.06 8.00
CA SER A 148 -5.51 3.16 7.19
C SER A 148 -6.16 3.91 6.02
N LEU A 149 -6.38 3.19 4.91
CA LEU A 149 -6.98 3.66 3.64
C LEU A 149 -8.35 3.04 3.39
#